data_AF-A0A970KZF2-F1
#
_entry.id   AF-A0A970KZF2-F1
#
_cell.length_a   1.000
_cell.length_b   1.000
_cell.length_c   1.000
_cell.angle_alpha   90.00
_cell.angle_beta   90.00
_cell.angle_gamma   90.00
#
_symmetry.space_group_name_H-M   'P 1'
#
loop_
_entity.id
_entity.type
_entity.pdbx_description
1 polymer ?
#
loop_
_entity_poly.entity_id
_entity_poly.type
_entity_poly.pdbx_seq_one_letter_code
_entity_poly.pdbx_strand_id
1 'polypeptide(L)'
;MITAVTSWLQELAIIVQQQLELLRNEDVGPAQLQTLTAKREDCFRRLQESWAAVSEEELSAQMKEDLARIAGQVMTIDAEVRELARRQRDQVLESLRTSHLQREVQGVYAASVTEARGVFVDRRDG
;
A
#
# COMPACT_ATOMS: atom_id res chain seq x y z
N MET A 1 -30.27 -3.91 -14.02
CA MET A 1 -29.22 -4.56 -13.20
C MET A 1 -27.83 -4.25 -13.73
N ILE A 2 -27.62 -4.32 -15.06
CA ILE A 2 -26.36 -3.96 -15.70
C ILE A 2 -25.83 -2.54 -15.38
N THR A 3 -26.71 -1.54 -15.27
CA THR A 3 -26.32 -0.16 -14.97
C THR A 3 -25.63 -0.03 -13.61
N ALA A 4 -26.02 -0.88 -12.64
CA ALA A 4 -25.39 -0.93 -11.33
C ALA A 4 -23.96 -1.51 -11.42
N VAL A 5 -23.79 -2.59 -12.19
CA VAL A 5 -22.46 -3.18 -12.46
C VAL A 5 -21.51 -2.15 -13.06
N THR A 6 -21.93 -1.44 -14.12
CA THR A 6 -21.10 -0.43 -14.76
C THR A 6 -20.76 0.71 -13.79
N SER A 7 -21.72 1.15 -12.98
CA SER A 7 -21.50 2.18 -11.95
C SER A 7 -20.46 1.74 -10.92
N TRP A 8 -20.58 0.52 -10.38
CA TRP A 8 -19.63 0.00 -9.39
C TRP A 8 -18.23 -0.22 -9.99
N LEU A 9 -18.13 -0.65 -11.24
CA LEU A 9 -16.85 -0.75 -11.94
C LEU A 9 -16.17 0.61 -12.13
N GLN A 10 -16.94 1.65 -12.48
CA GLN A 10 -16.44 3.01 -12.60
C GLN A 10 -16.00 3.58 -11.25
N GLU A 11 -16.80 3.37 -10.19
CA GLU A 11 -16.44 3.79 -8.84
C GLU A 11 -15.17 3.08 -8.35
N LEU A 12 -15.06 1.78 -8.61
CA LEU A 12 -13.85 1.02 -8.29
C LEU A 12 -12.62 1.57 -9.02
N ALA A 13 -12.74 1.93 -10.29
CA ALA A 13 -11.67 2.55 -11.05
C ALA A 13 -11.22 3.88 -10.43
N ILE A 14 -12.17 4.73 -10.01
CA ILE A 14 -11.88 6.01 -9.35
C ILE A 14 -11.15 5.79 -8.03
N ILE A 15 -11.63 4.85 -7.19
CA ILE A 15 -11.02 4.57 -5.89
C ILE A 15 -9.58 4.06 -6.05
N VAL A 16 -9.35 3.13 -6.99
CA VAL A 16 -8.01 2.59 -7.23
C VAL A 16 -7.07 3.65 -7.81
N GLN A 17 -7.57 4.54 -8.69
CA GLN A 17 -6.80 5.68 -9.18
C GLN A 17 -6.42 6.65 -8.05
N GLN A 18 -7.35 6.95 -7.13
CA GLN A 18 -7.07 7.78 -5.95
C GLN A 18 -6.03 7.14 -5.04
N GLN A 19 -6.07 5.81 -4.85
CA GLN A 19 -5.03 5.09 -4.10
C GLN A 19 -3.67 5.21 -4.78
N LEU A 20 -3.62 5.11 -6.12
CA LEU A 20 -2.38 5.25 -6.88
C LEU A 20 -1.78 6.64 -6.73
N GLU A 21 -2.58 7.69 -6.87
CA GLU A 21 -2.16 9.08 -6.71
C GLU A 21 -1.64 9.37 -5.29
N LEU A 22 -2.34 8.84 -4.29
CA LEU A 22 -1.88 8.96 -2.91
C LEU A 22 -0.56 8.25 -2.68
N LEU A 23 -0.41 7.01 -3.15
CA LEU A 23 0.86 6.29 -3.02
C LEU A 23 1.98 7.02 -3.76
N ARG A 24 1.72 7.64 -4.92
CA ARG A 24 2.73 8.44 -5.64
C ARG A 24 3.19 9.70 -4.90
N ASN A 25 2.37 10.25 -4.01
CA ASN A 25 2.68 11.50 -3.34
C ASN A 25 3.61 11.37 -2.13
N GLU A 26 4.10 10.17 -1.79
CA GLU A 26 5.10 9.81 -0.74
C GLU A 26 4.86 10.33 0.70
N ASP A 27 3.89 11.23 0.91
CA ASP A 27 3.57 11.90 2.19
C ASP A 27 2.10 11.69 2.60
N VAL A 28 1.56 10.50 2.29
CA VAL A 28 0.17 10.19 2.60
C VAL A 28 0.03 9.52 3.96
N GLY A 29 -0.75 10.17 4.82
CA GLY A 29 -1.10 9.64 6.13
C GLY A 29 -1.84 8.29 6.02
N PRO A 30 -1.48 7.29 6.84
CA PRO A 30 -2.03 5.93 6.76
C PRO A 30 -3.56 5.86 6.90
N ALA A 31 -4.17 6.85 7.55
CA ALA A 31 -5.63 6.94 7.72
C ALA A 31 -6.39 7.13 6.40
N GLN A 32 -5.84 7.90 5.45
CA GLN A 32 -6.48 8.14 4.15
C GLN A 32 -6.44 6.89 3.27
N LEU A 33 -5.28 6.20 3.24
CA LEU A 33 -5.14 4.93 2.53
C LEU A 33 -6.04 3.83 3.12
N GLN A 34 -6.17 3.76 4.45
CA GLN A 34 -7.10 2.82 5.10
C GLN A 34 -8.56 3.11 4.73
N THR A 35 -8.96 4.38 4.72
CA THR A 35 -10.31 4.78 4.34
C THR A 35 -10.63 4.36 2.90
N LEU A 36 -9.71 4.61 1.96
CA LEU A 36 -9.90 4.20 0.57
C LEU A 36 -9.89 2.68 0.39
N THR A 37 -9.08 1.97 1.18
CA THR A 37 -9.07 0.50 1.16
C THR A 37 -10.42 -0.07 1.60
N ALA A 38 -11.00 0.44 2.70
CA ALA A 38 -12.32 0.02 3.14
C ALA A 38 -13.42 0.34 2.12
N LYS A 39 -13.38 1.53 1.49
CA LYS A 39 -14.31 1.90 0.41
C LYS A 39 -14.17 0.99 -0.80
N ARG A 40 -12.94 0.64 -1.16
CA ARG A 40 -12.64 -0.27 -2.26
C ARG A 40 -13.23 -1.66 -2.01
N GLU A 41 -13.08 -2.18 -0.80
CA GLU A 41 -13.64 -3.47 -0.40
C GLU A 41 -15.18 -3.47 -0.43
N ASP A 42 -15.83 -2.42 0.09
CA ASP A 42 -17.30 -2.27 0.00
C ASP A 42 -17.76 -2.20 -1.46
N CYS A 43 -17.08 -1.39 -2.28
CA CYS A 43 -17.39 -1.25 -3.71
C CYS A 43 -17.24 -2.58 -4.46
N PHE A 44 -16.18 -3.34 -4.17
CA PHE A 44 -15.96 -4.66 -4.77
C PHE A 44 -17.04 -5.66 -4.37
N ARG A 45 -17.44 -5.69 -3.10
CA ARG A 45 -18.55 -6.53 -2.64
C ARG A 45 -19.86 -6.18 -3.36
N ARG A 46 -20.20 -4.89 -3.46
CA ARG A 46 -21.42 -4.45 -4.17
C ARG A 46 -21.37 -4.74 -5.66
N LEU A 47 -20.19 -4.65 -6.27
CA LEU A 47 -19.97 -5.05 -7.66
C LEU A 47 -20.26 -6.54 -7.85
N GLN A 48 -19.75 -7.40 -6.96
CA GLN A 48 -20.00 -8.85 -7.00
C GLN A 48 -21.49 -9.18 -6.85
N GLU A 49 -22.16 -8.56 -5.88
CA GLU A 49 -23.60 -8.72 -5.67
C GLU A 49 -24.40 -8.28 -6.90
N SER A 50 -24.03 -7.13 -7.49
CA SER A 50 -24.69 -6.62 -8.70
C SER A 50 -24.42 -7.49 -9.92
N TRP A 51 -23.21 -8.05 -10.05
CA TRP A 51 -22.84 -8.94 -11.14
C TRP A 51 -23.59 -10.27 -11.07
N ALA A 52 -23.70 -10.84 -9.87
CA ALA A 52 -24.45 -12.08 -9.65
C ALA A 52 -25.94 -11.97 -10.00
N ALA A 53 -26.49 -10.75 -9.98
CA ALA A 53 -27.86 -10.47 -10.35
C ALA A 53 -28.09 -10.25 -11.85
N VAL A 54 -27.03 -10.08 -12.66
CA VAL A 54 -27.16 -9.88 -14.12
C VAL A 54 -27.31 -11.24 -14.82
N SER A 55 -28.36 -11.41 -15.64
CA SER A 55 -28.46 -12.58 -16.52
C SER A 55 -27.54 -12.40 -17.73
N GLU A 56 -26.89 -13.47 -18.17
CA GLU A 56 -26.04 -13.44 -19.37
C GLU A 56 -26.81 -13.08 -20.65
N GLU A 57 -28.11 -13.33 -20.67
CA GLU A 57 -29.01 -13.00 -21.78
C GLU A 57 -29.30 -11.48 -21.87
N GLU A 58 -29.09 -10.74 -20.77
CA GLU A 58 -29.25 -9.27 -20.71
C GLU A 58 -28.04 -8.51 -21.27
N LEU A 59 -26.94 -9.22 -21.59
CA LEU A 59 -25.67 -8.65 -22.01
C LEU A 59 -25.52 -8.66 -23.53
N SER A 60 -25.62 -7.48 -24.16
CA SER A 60 -25.20 -7.34 -25.55
C SER A 60 -23.68 -7.53 -25.71
N ALA A 61 -23.23 -7.90 -26.91
CA ALA A 61 -21.79 -8.05 -27.21
C ALA A 61 -20.98 -6.78 -26.89
N GLN A 62 -21.52 -5.61 -27.25
CA GLN A 62 -20.91 -4.31 -26.94
C GLN A 62 -20.75 -4.09 -25.43
N MET A 63 -21.77 -4.45 -24.64
CA MET A 63 -21.70 -4.31 -23.19
C MET A 63 -20.67 -5.24 -22.57
N LYS A 64 -20.55 -6.48 -23.07
CA LYS A 64 -19.50 -7.42 -22.63
C LYS A 64 -18.10 -6.86 -22.91
N GLU A 65 -17.91 -6.25 -24.08
CA GLU A 65 -16.63 -5.63 -24.46
C GLU A 65 -16.29 -4.41 -23.58
N ASP A 66 -17.26 -3.53 -23.33
CA ASP A 66 -17.06 -2.37 -22.47
C ASP A 66 -16.77 -2.75 -21.01
N LEU A 67 -17.48 -3.75 -20.48
CA LEU A 67 -17.25 -4.28 -19.14
C LEU A 67 -15.85 -4.93 -19.04
N ALA A 68 -15.45 -5.71 -20.04
CA ALA A 68 -14.13 -6.33 -20.09
C ALA A 68 -13.01 -5.27 -20.14
N ARG A 69 -13.19 -4.21 -20.93
CA ARG A 69 -12.25 -3.10 -21.02
C ARG A 69 -12.09 -2.39 -19.67
N ILE A 70 -13.18 -2.03 -19.01
CA ILE A 70 -13.13 -1.33 -17.71
C ILE A 70 -12.52 -2.27 -16.65
N ALA A 71 -12.92 -3.54 -16.60
CA ALA A 71 -12.34 -4.51 -15.68
C ALA A 71 -10.83 -4.68 -15.88
N GLY A 72 -10.37 -4.76 -17.13
CA GLY A 72 -8.94 -4.84 -17.46
C GLY A 72 -8.16 -3.60 -17.00
N GLN A 73 -8.74 -2.40 -17.17
CA GLN A 73 -8.16 -1.16 -16.66
C GLN A 73 -8.04 -1.20 -15.14
N VAL A 74 -9.11 -1.57 -14.43
CA VAL A 74 -9.09 -1.69 -12.95
C VAL A 74 -8.03 -2.68 -12.48
N MET A 75 -7.92 -3.85 -13.13
CA MET A 75 -6.90 -4.85 -12.79
C MET A 75 -5.47 -4.34 -12.98
N THR A 76 -5.24 -3.55 -14.04
CA THR A 76 -3.94 -2.97 -14.34
C THR A 76 -3.54 -1.94 -13.28
N ILE A 77 -4.43 -1.01 -12.97
CA ILE A 77 -4.18 0.02 -11.95
C ILE A 77 -4.04 -0.64 -10.56
N ASP A 78 -4.81 -1.69 -10.26
CA ASP A 78 -4.65 -2.41 -9.00
C ASP A 78 -3.28 -3.09 -8.87
N ALA A 79 -2.77 -3.67 -9.95
CA ALA A 79 -1.43 -4.25 -9.97
C ALA A 79 -0.36 -3.19 -9.66
N GLU A 80 -0.50 -1.99 -10.24
CA GLU A 80 0.40 -0.85 -9.94
C GLU A 80 0.31 -0.41 -8.48
N VAL A 81 -0.90 -0.27 -7.92
CA VAL A 81 -1.13 0.10 -6.52
C VAL A 81 -0.46 -0.91 -5.58
N ARG A 82 -0.60 -2.22 -5.85
CA ARG A 82 0.02 -3.28 -5.04
C ARG A 82 1.54 -3.23 -5.09
N GLU A 83 2.10 -3.02 -6.27
CA GLU A 83 3.55 -2.94 -6.45
C GLU A 83 4.14 -1.69 -5.78
N LEU A 84 3.49 -0.53 -5.91
CA LEU A 84 3.88 0.70 -5.21
C LEU A 84 3.82 0.55 -3.69
N ALA A 85 2.71 0.00 -3.17
CA ALA A 85 2.56 -0.26 -1.75
C ALA A 85 3.63 -1.21 -1.23
N ARG A 86 3.98 -2.25 -2.00
CA ARG A 86 5.06 -3.19 -1.66
C ARG A 86 6.41 -2.50 -1.60
N ARG A 87 6.76 -1.69 -2.61
CA ARG A 87 8.02 -0.93 -2.65
C ARG A 87 8.16 0.02 -1.47
N GLN A 88 7.11 0.77 -1.17
CA GLN A 88 7.12 1.70 -0.02
C GLN A 88 7.28 0.96 1.30
N ARG A 89 6.58 -0.16 1.49
CA ARG A 89 6.75 -1.00 2.68
C ARG A 89 8.20 -1.49 2.82
N ASP A 90 8.78 -1.99 1.73
CA ASP A 90 10.14 -2.53 1.75
C ASP A 90 11.18 -1.41 2.03
N GLN A 91 10.98 -0.20 1.49
CA GLN A 91 11.80 0.99 1.80
C GLN A 91 11.70 1.42 3.27
N VAL A 92 10.49 1.45 3.85
CA VAL A 92 10.29 1.79 5.27
C VAL A 92 10.96 0.75 6.17
N LEU A 93 10.82 -0.55 5.87
CA LEU A 93 11.47 -1.61 6.62
C LEU A 93 13.00 -1.50 6.57
N GLU A 94 13.56 -1.18 5.40
CA GLU A 94 15.01 -1.02 5.25
C GLU A 94 15.54 0.23 6.00
N SER A 95 14.78 1.32 5.98
CA SER A 95 15.09 2.53 6.74
C SER A 95 15.09 2.26 8.25
N LEU A 96 14.12 1.48 8.74
CA LEU A 96 14.05 1.05 10.14
C LEU A 96 15.23 0.15 10.53
N ARG A 97 15.59 -0.82 9.68
CA ARG A 97 16.78 -1.67 9.89
C ARG A 97 18.05 -0.84 9.96
N THR A 98 18.24 0.10 9.04
CA THR A 98 19.40 1.00 9.01
C THR A 98 19.47 1.84 10.29
N SER A 99 18.34 2.39 10.74
CA SER A 99 18.27 3.15 12.00
C SER A 99 18.60 2.29 13.23
N HIS A 100 18.15 1.03 13.25
CA HIS A 100 18.47 0.09 14.33
C HIS A 100 19.97 -0.21 14.38
N LEU A 101 20.55 -0.57 13.24
CA LEU A 101 21.99 -0.85 13.11
C LEU A 101 22.83 0.37 13.52
N GLN A 102 22.42 1.58 13.12
CA GLN A 102 23.10 2.81 13.55
C GLN A 102 23.08 3.00 15.07
N ARG A 103 21.94 2.72 15.74
CA ARG A 103 21.85 2.79 17.20
C ARG A 103 22.70 1.73 17.90
N GLU A 104 22.73 0.51 17.38
CA GLU A 104 23.59 -0.56 17.92
C GLU A 104 25.07 -0.19 17.81
N VAL A 105 25.52 0.29 16.65
CA VAL A 105 26.91 0.73 16.45
C VAL A 105 27.26 1.88 17.40
N GLN A 106 26.37 2.86 17.57
CA GLN A 106 26.57 3.93 18.54
C GLN A 106 26.64 3.42 19.98
N GLY A 107 25.80 2.45 20.35
CA GLY A 107 25.81 1.82 21.67
C GLY A 107 27.12 1.07 21.96
N VAL A 108 27.60 0.26 21.02
CA VAL A 108 28.88 -0.45 21.13
C VAL A 108 30.05 0.53 21.21
N TYR A 109 30.04 1.57 20.38
CA TYR A 109 31.06 2.61 20.42
C TYR A 109 31.06 3.34 21.77
N ALA A 110 29.90 3.76 22.28
CA ALA A 110 29.78 4.43 23.57
C ALA A 110 30.26 3.53 24.74
N ALA A 111 29.91 2.24 24.71
CA ALA A 111 30.38 1.27 25.70
C ALA A 111 31.91 1.12 25.67
N SER A 112 32.50 0.94 24.48
CA SER A 112 33.95 0.80 24.31
C SER A 112 34.74 2.04 24.74
N VAL A 113 34.23 3.25 24.47
CA VAL A 113 34.85 4.51 24.91
C VAL A 113 34.77 4.67 26.43
N THR A 114 33.67 4.21 27.05
CA THR A 114 33.49 4.27 28.51
C THR A 114 34.44 3.29 29.21
N GLU A 115 34.58 2.07 28.68
CA GLU A 115 35.51 1.07 29.17
C GLU A 115 36.96 1.54 29.02
N ALA A 116 37.34 2.07 27.85
CA ALA A 116 38.68 2.64 27.65
C ALA A 116 38.95 3.80 28.63
N ARG A 117 37.98 4.68 28.88
CA ARG A 117 38.13 5.75 29.89
C ARG A 117 38.28 5.21 31.31
N GLY A 118 37.56 4.16 31.69
CA GLY A 118 37.72 3.50 32.99
C GLY A 118 39.13 2.92 33.17
N VAL A 119 39.66 2.26 32.13
CA VAL A 119 41.03 1.71 32.13
C VAL A 119 42.12 2.79 32.20
N PHE A 120 41.88 3.98 31.64
CA PHE A 120 42.82 5.10 31.73
C PHE A 120 42.82 5.82 33.10
N VAL A 121 41.73 5.73 33.87
CA VAL A 121 41.63 6.30 35.22
C VAL A 121 42.30 5.38 36.24
N ASP A 122 42.11 4.06 36.12
CA ASP A 122 42.67 3.06 37.05
C ASP A 122 44.21 2.97 37.02
N ARG A 123 44.84 3.40 35.92
CA ARG A 123 46.31 3.35 35.75
C ARG A 123 47.08 4.57 36.27
N ARG A 124 46.40 5.59 36.81
CA ARG A 124 47.05 6.80 37.37
C ARG A 124 47.18 6.81 38.88
N ASP A 125 46.60 5.84 39.58
CA ASP A 125 46.60 5.74 41.05
C ASP A 125 47.49 4.61 41.62
N GLY A 126 48.42 4.06 40.82
CA GLY A 126 49.46 3.11 41.27
C GLY A 126 50.85 3.56 40.89
#